data_AF-A0A0D2NSZ9-F1
#
_entry.id   AF-A0A0D2NSZ9-F1
#
_cell.length_a   1.000
_cell.length_b   1.000
_cell.length_c   1.000
_cell.angle_alpha   90.00
_cell.angle_beta   90.00
_cell.angle_gamma   90.00
#
_symmetry.space_group_name_H-M   'P 1'
#
loop_
_entity.id
_entity.type
_entity.pdbx_description
1 polymer ?
#
loop_
_entity_poly.entity_id
_entity_poly.type
_entity_poly.pdbx_seq_one_letter_code
_entity_poly.pdbx_strand_id
1 'polypeptide(L)'
;MSVEYIASIWDDNAKAWDPEKCPLVVKGHRIPMYLWSKIYKNNRHAISGSTNVWQAAKQNWLNCSYLAKEYLCMGEDNFWGKWSDSELTPDGERIKSCSTTILRGLLKERKVLNASLVREAKNDLDFMQSAIYVKNNVECQVSCPEALARRYKNSRP
;
A
#
# COMPACT_ATOMS: atom_id res chain seq x y z
N MET A 1 -7.86 -11.91 7.61
CA MET A 1 -7.92 -10.54 8.16
C MET A 1 -8.92 -9.75 7.33
N SER A 2 -9.95 -9.19 7.97
CA SER A 2 -10.98 -8.38 7.29
C SER A 2 -10.46 -6.98 6.95
N VAL A 3 -11.11 -6.31 6.00
CA VAL A 3 -10.72 -4.96 5.59
C VAL A 3 -10.99 -3.96 6.72
N GLU A 4 -12.10 -4.12 7.43
CA GLU A 4 -12.50 -3.29 8.57
C GLU A 4 -11.49 -3.39 9.72
N TYR A 5 -11.00 -4.61 10.01
CA TYR A 5 -9.95 -4.78 11.00
C TYR A 5 -8.68 -4.03 10.59
N ILE A 6 -8.24 -4.18 9.34
CA ILE A 6 -7.05 -3.49 8.83
C ILE A 6 -7.24 -1.97 8.95
N ALA A 7 -8.39 -1.44 8.53
CA ALA A 7 -8.71 -0.02 8.62
C ALA A 7 -8.65 0.48 10.07
N SER A 8 -9.17 -0.31 11.02
CA SER A 8 -9.20 0.07 12.44
C SER A 8 -7.83 0.18 13.11
N ILE A 9 -6.81 -0.49 12.57
CA ILE A 9 -5.44 -0.41 13.11
C ILE A 9 -4.51 0.40 12.20
N TRP A 10 -5.00 0.93 11.07
CA TRP A 10 -4.12 1.49 10.05
C TRP A 10 -3.63 2.88 10.39
N ASP A 11 -4.53 3.83 10.68
CA ASP A 11 -4.30 5.27 10.85
C ASP A 11 -5.02 5.77 12.11
N ASP A 12 -4.29 6.47 12.97
CA ASP A 12 -4.76 6.99 14.26
C ASP A 12 -5.68 8.21 14.13
N ASN A 13 -5.78 8.80 12.94
CA ASN A 13 -6.70 9.89 12.64
C ASN A 13 -7.99 9.42 11.95
N ALA A 14 -8.08 8.14 11.58
CA ALA A 14 -9.26 7.61 10.92
C ALA A 14 -10.41 7.42 11.91
N LYS A 15 -11.65 7.63 11.45
CA LYS A 15 -12.87 7.34 12.25
C LYS A 15 -12.93 5.88 12.74
N ALA A 16 -12.36 4.96 11.94
CA ALA A 16 -12.33 3.54 12.27
C ALA A 16 -11.27 3.18 13.34
N TRP A 17 -10.40 4.12 13.74
CA TRP A 17 -9.28 3.88 14.63
C TRP A 17 -9.71 3.22 15.94
N ASP A 18 -9.08 2.09 16.23
CA ASP A 18 -9.26 1.32 17.45
C ASP A 18 -7.88 0.96 18.02
N PRO A 19 -7.39 1.73 19.01
CA PRO A 19 -6.06 1.52 19.58
C PRO A 19 -5.95 0.17 20.29
N GLU A 20 -7.04 -0.41 20.81
CA GLU A 20 -6.99 -1.69 21.53
C GLU A 20 -6.77 -2.87 20.60
N LYS A 21 -7.19 -2.76 19.33
CA LYS A 21 -6.88 -3.74 18.29
C LYS A 21 -5.44 -3.66 17.79
N CYS A 22 -4.70 -2.61 18.12
CA CYS A 22 -3.34 -2.45 17.62
C CYS A 22 -2.37 -3.43 18.27
N PRO A 23 -1.71 -4.29 17.47
CA PRO A 23 -0.87 -5.36 18.01
C PRO A 23 0.52 -4.88 18.45
N LEU A 24 0.95 -3.68 18.04
CA LEU A 24 2.24 -3.10 18.45
C LEU A 24 2.05 -2.04 19.52
N VAL A 25 2.70 -2.23 20.66
CA VAL A 25 2.73 -1.30 21.78
C VAL A 25 4.18 -0.95 22.11
N VAL A 26 4.50 0.34 22.17
CA VAL A 26 5.83 0.84 22.54
C VAL A 26 5.68 1.78 23.72
N LYS A 27 6.28 1.42 24.86
CA LYS A 27 6.20 2.20 26.12
C LYS A 27 4.76 2.56 26.51
N GLY A 28 3.82 1.61 26.36
CA GLY A 28 2.39 1.83 26.63
C GLY A 28 1.61 2.53 25.52
N HIS A 29 2.27 3.02 24.46
CA HIS A 29 1.59 3.66 23.34
C HIS A 29 1.30 2.67 22.22
N ARG A 30 0.02 2.61 21.80
CA ARG A 30 -0.43 1.83 20.65
C ARG A 30 0.06 2.48 19.37
N ILE A 31 0.73 1.70 18.52
CA ILE A 31 1.33 2.22 17.30
C ILE A 31 0.47 1.85 16.09
N PRO A 32 -0.09 2.84 15.36
CA PRO A 32 -0.85 2.59 14.14
C PRO A 32 0.03 1.97 13.07
N MET A 33 -0.56 1.07 12.27
CA MET A 33 0.16 0.23 11.32
C MET A 33 0.89 1.04 10.24
N TYR A 34 0.40 2.22 9.85
CA TYR A 34 1.09 3.06 8.85
C TYR A 34 2.51 3.49 9.29
N LEU A 35 2.75 3.63 10.60
CA LEU A 35 4.05 4.02 11.17
C LEU A 35 5.06 2.87 11.23
N TRP A 36 4.61 1.62 11.12
CA TRP A 36 5.48 0.46 11.29
C TRP A 36 6.64 0.44 10.29
N SER A 37 6.40 0.90 9.06
CA SER A 37 7.47 1.00 8.06
C SER A 37 8.64 1.89 8.50
N LYS A 38 8.38 2.93 9.31
CA LYS A 38 9.43 3.80 9.88
C LYS A 38 10.19 3.08 10.99
N ILE A 39 9.47 2.40 11.88
CA ILE A 39 10.03 1.64 13.01
C ILE A 39 11.00 0.58 12.50
N TYR A 40 10.60 -0.17 11.47
CA TYR A 40 11.42 -1.24 10.96
C TYR A 40 12.61 -0.79 10.11
N LYS A 41 12.49 0.34 9.38
CA LYS A 41 13.63 0.92 8.65
C LYS A 41 14.80 1.20 9.58
N ASN A 42 14.52 1.60 10.82
CA ASN A 42 15.53 1.98 11.80
C ASN A 42 16.11 0.77 12.57
N ASN A 43 15.51 -0.41 12.47
CA ASN A 43 15.95 -1.64 13.16
C ASN A 43 16.57 -2.70 12.21
N ARG A 44 17.01 -2.28 11.02
CA ARG A 44 17.48 -3.18 9.95
C ARG A 44 18.64 -4.10 10.36
N HIS A 45 19.45 -3.70 11.33
CA HIS A 45 20.59 -4.48 11.84
C HIS A 45 20.22 -5.50 12.92
N ALA A 46 19.16 -5.26 13.69
CA ALA A 46 18.72 -6.16 14.77
C ALA A 46 17.95 -7.39 14.26
N ILE A 47 17.47 -7.35 13.01
CA ILE A 47 16.57 -8.36 12.42
C ILE A 47 17.32 -9.21 11.35
N SER A 48 18.65 -9.12 11.28
CA SER A 48 19.45 -9.78 10.22
C SER A 48 19.45 -11.32 10.28
N GLY A 49 18.86 -11.92 11.32
CA GLY A 49 18.81 -13.38 11.51
C GLY A 49 17.77 -14.14 10.67
N SER A 50 16.79 -13.47 10.06
CA SER A 50 15.79 -14.15 9.20
C SER A 50 15.26 -13.23 8.09
N THR A 51 15.99 -13.15 6.98
CA THR A 51 15.60 -12.38 5.78
C THR A 51 14.19 -12.71 5.29
N ASN A 52 13.77 -13.97 5.38
CA ASN A 52 12.46 -14.44 4.89
C ASN A 52 11.28 -13.93 5.72
N VAL A 53 11.38 -13.92 7.05
CA VAL A 53 10.32 -13.43 7.96
C VAL A 53 10.12 -11.93 7.75
N TRP A 54 11.22 -11.18 7.61
CA TRP A 54 11.17 -9.75 7.37
C TRP A 54 10.53 -9.41 6.02
N GLN A 55 10.87 -10.15 4.95
CA GLN A 55 10.25 -9.98 3.64
C GLN A 55 8.75 -10.28 3.68
N ALA A 56 8.33 -11.36 4.35
CA ALA A 56 6.93 -11.70 4.53
C ALA A 56 6.17 -10.61 5.31
N ALA A 57 6.73 -10.12 6.42
CA ALA A 57 6.13 -9.03 7.20
C ALA A 57 6.00 -7.74 6.39
N LYS A 58 7.04 -7.37 5.63
CA LYS A 58 7.00 -6.21 4.73
C LYS A 58 5.94 -6.37 3.64
N GLN A 59 5.82 -7.54 3.04
CA GLN A 59 4.80 -7.81 2.03
C GLN A 59 3.40 -7.75 2.62
N ASN A 60 3.19 -8.33 3.80
CA ASN A 60 1.92 -8.27 4.51
C ASN A 60 1.54 -6.82 4.86
N TRP A 61 2.49 -6.04 5.37
CA TRP A 61 2.29 -4.61 5.62
C TRP A 61 1.91 -3.86 4.35
N LEU A 62 2.58 -4.14 3.23
CA LEU A 62 2.29 -3.51 1.95
C LEU A 62 0.87 -3.86 1.45
N ASN A 63 0.45 -5.11 1.60
CA ASN A 63 -0.91 -5.56 1.25
C ASN A 63 -1.96 -4.85 2.11
N CYS A 64 -1.74 -4.77 3.42
CA CYS A 64 -2.60 -4.03 4.34
C CYS A 64 -2.67 -2.55 3.96
N SER A 65 -1.55 -1.96 3.54
CA SER A 65 -1.50 -0.56 3.11
C SER A 65 -2.38 -0.26 1.91
N TYR A 66 -2.51 -1.22 0.97
CA TYR A 66 -3.35 -1.02 -0.20
C TYR A 66 -4.84 -1.11 0.15
N LEU A 67 -5.21 -2.12 0.94
CA LEU A 67 -6.58 -2.30 1.39
C LEU A 67 -7.03 -1.11 2.25
N ALA A 68 -6.23 -0.71 3.23
CA ALA A 68 -6.55 0.40 4.12
C ALA A 68 -6.71 1.72 3.35
N LYS A 69 -5.77 2.04 2.45
CA LYS A 69 -5.82 3.29 1.69
C LYS A 69 -7.04 3.35 0.78
N GLU A 70 -7.35 2.26 0.07
CA GLU A 70 -8.54 2.22 -0.79
C GLU A 70 -9.81 2.39 0.06
N TYR A 71 -9.94 1.62 1.14
CA TYR A 71 -11.12 1.65 2.01
C TYR A 71 -11.32 3.03 2.67
N LEU A 72 -10.26 3.60 3.25
CA LEU A 72 -10.32 4.90 3.90
C LEU A 72 -10.53 6.05 2.91
N CYS A 73 -10.06 5.93 1.67
CA CYS A 73 -10.24 6.96 0.63
C CYS A 73 -11.65 6.92 0.02
N MET A 74 -12.20 5.74 -0.22
CA MET A 74 -13.52 5.58 -0.84
C MET A 74 -14.66 5.76 0.17
N GLY A 75 -14.41 5.41 1.44
CA GLY A 75 -15.47 5.21 2.42
C GLY A 75 -16.13 3.84 2.28
N GLU A 76 -16.80 3.39 3.35
CA GLU A 76 -17.34 2.04 3.46
C GLU A 76 -18.32 1.68 2.34
N ASP A 77 -19.32 2.54 2.10
CA ASP A 77 -20.39 2.29 1.13
C ASP A 77 -19.84 2.16 -0.30
N ASN A 78 -18.99 3.10 -0.72
CA ASN A 78 -18.40 3.08 -2.05
C ASN A 78 -17.44 1.90 -2.22
N PHE A 79 -16.65 1.60 -1.18
CA PHE A 79 -15.72 0.49 -1.21
C PHE A 79 -16.45 -0.84 -1.38
N TRP A 80 -17.47 -1.10 -0.57
CA TRP A 80 -18.25 -2.33 -0.68
C TRP A 80 -19.17 -2.31 -1.90
N GLY A 81 -19.58 -1.15 -2.40
CA GLY A 81 -20.24 -1.01 -3.70
C GLY A 81 -19.36 -1.53 -4.85
N LYS A 82 -18.05 -1.28 -4.80
CA LYS A 82 -17.05 -1.75 -5.79
C LYS A 82 -16.64 -3.20 -5.60
N TRP A 83 -16.50 -3.64 -4.34
CA TRP A 83 -15.84 -4.92 -4.01
C TRP A 83 -16.77 -6.00 -3.45
N SER A 84 -18.07 -5.79 -3.41
CA SER A 84 -19.00 -6.88 -3.12
C SER A 84 -19.34 -7.67 -4.39
N ASP A 85 -19.68 -8.94 -4.21
CA ASP A 85 -20.27 -9.76 -5.27
C ASP A 85 -21.60 -9.17 -5.73
N SER A 86 -21.95 -9.46 -6.97
CA SER A 86 -23.28 -9.26 -7.52
C SER A 86 -24.33 -10.16 -6.88
N GLU A 87 -23.92 -11.28 -6.29
CA GLU A 87 -24.80 -12.17 -5.55
C GLU A 87 -25.16 -11.60 -4.17
N LEU A 88 -26.42 -11.79 -3.79
CA LEU A 88 -26.94 -11.42 -2.47
C LEU A 88 -27.01 -12.67 -1.58
N THR A 89 -26.82 -12.49 -0.28
CA THR A 89 -27.16 -13.51 0.72
C THR A 89 -28.67 -13.79 0.70
N PRO A 90 -29.14 -14.90 1.28
CA PRO A 90 -30.57 -15.17 1.44
C PRO A 90 -31.34 -14.03 2.13
N ASP A 91 -30.67 -13.25 2.97
CA ASP A 91 -31.22 -12.10 3.70
C ASP A 91 -31.18 -10.79 2.88
N GLY A 92 -30.73 -10.84 1.63
CA GLY A 92 -30.65 -9.69 0.73
C GLY A 92 -29.42 -8.81 0.92
N GLU A 93 -28.42 -9.25 1.69
CA GLU A 93 -27.18 -8.50 1.91
C GLU A 93 -26.16 -8.76 0.80
N ARG A 94 -25.32 -7.77 0.48
CA ARG A 94 -24.24 -7.95 -0.49
C ARG A 94 -23.14 -8.84 0.08
N ILE A 95 -22.69 -9.83 -0.71
CA ILE A 95 -21.57 -10.69 -0.30
C ILE A 95 -20.25 -9.93 -0.45
N LYS A 96 -19.63 -9.54 0.67
CA LYS A 96 -18.33 -8.85 0.69
C LYS A 96 -17.22 -9.75 0.15
N SER A 97 -16.46 -9.29 -0.85
CA SER A 97 -15.29 -10.05 -1.32
C SER A 97 -14.23 -10.18 -0.23
N CYS A 98 -13.52 -11.31 -0.21
CA CYS A 98 -12.41 -11.48 0.70
C CYS A 98 -11.23 -10.56 0.33
N SER A 99 -10.42 -10.20 1.34
CA SER A 99 -9.30 -9.26 1.18
C SER A 99 -8.27 -9.68 0.12
N THR A 100 -8.11 -10.98 -0.14
CA THR A 100 -7.20 -11.46 -1.20
C THR A 100 -7.71 -11.20 -2.61
N THR A 101 -9.03 -11.27 -2.84
CA THR A 101 -9.65 -10.95 -4.12
C THR A 101 -9.56 -9.45 -4.39
N ILE A 102 -9.89 -8.65 -3.39
CA ILE A 102 -9.77 -7.18 -3.45
C ILE A 102 -8.33 -6.78 -3.77
N LEU A 103 -7.36 -7.34 -3.03
CA LEU A 103 -5.95 -7.06 -3.24
C LEU A 103 -5.50 -7.39 -4.67
N ARG A 104 -5.94 -8.53 -5.23
CA ARG A 104 -5.64 -8.88 -6.63
C ARG A 104 -6.19 -7.84 -7.61
N GLY A 105 -7.42 -7.37 -7.38
CA GLY A 105 -8.03 -6.29 -8.15
C GLY A 105 -7.24 -4.99 -8.07
N LEU A 106 -6.91 -4.53 -6.86
CA LEU A 106 -6.11 -3.32 -6.64
C LEU A 106 -4.72 -3.40 -7.29
N LEU A 107 -4.06 -4.55 -7.22
CA LEU A 107 -2.76 -4.76 -7.87
C LEU A 107 -2.87 -4.72 -9.40
N LYS A 108 -3.98 -5.20 -9.97
CA LYS A 108 -4.24 -5.13 -11.41
C LYS A 108 -4.48 -3.68 -11.85
N GLU A 109 -5.36 -2.95 -11.16
CA GLU A 109 -5.61 -1.53 -11.43
C GLU A 109 -4.32 -0.72 -11.35
N ARG A 110 -3.50 -0.97 -10.33
CA ARG A 110 -2.22 -0.29 -10.17
C ARG A 110 -1.22 -0.62 -11.29
N LYS A 111 -1.19 -1.86 -11.78
CA LYS A 111 -0.34 -2.21 -12.93
C LYS A 111 -0.73 -1.41 -14.17
N VAL A 112 -2.04 -1.28 -14.42
CA VAL A 112 -2.57 -0.48 -15.54
C VAL A 112 -2.21 1.00 -15.37
N LEU A 113 -2.42 1.57 -14.19
CA LEU A 113 -2.07 2.96 -13.90
C LEU A 113 -0.56 3.21 -14.03
N ASN A 114 0.28 2.34 -13.47
CA ASN A 114 1.73 2.45 -13.59
C ASN A 114 2.19 2.37 -15.04
N ALA A 115 1.56 1.53 -15.86
CA ALA A 115 1.88 1.44 -17.28
C ALA A 115 1.56 2.75 -18.02
N SER A 116 0.42 3.41 -17.72
CA SER A 116 0.12 4.74 -18.27
C SER A 116 1.14 5.78 -17.81
N LEU A 117 1.43 5.83 -16.50
CA LEU A 117 2.40 6.77 -15.93
C LEU A 117 3.80 6.58 -16.52
N VAL A 118 4.23 5.35 -16.77
CA VAL A 118 5.52 5.06 -17.43
C VAL A 118 5.53 5.55 -18.86
N ARG A 119 4.42 5.38 -19.59
CA ARG A 119 4.31 5.89 -20.97
C ARG A 119 4.36 7.41 -21.00
N GLU A 120 3.63 8.08 -20.10
CA GLU A 120 3.68 9.54 -19.95
C GLU A 120 5.08 10.02 -19.56
N ALA A 121 5.69 9.39 -18.54
CA ALA A 121 7.03 9.72 -18.08
C ALA A 121 8.07 9.63 -19.20
N LYS A 122 8.00 8.61 -20.07
CA LYS A 122 8.92 8.46 -21.20
C LYS A 122 8.78 9.54 -22.27
N ASN A 123 7.61 10.15 -22.38
CA ASN A 123 7.34 11.24 -23.30
C ASN A 123 7.69 12.62 -22.70
N ASP A 124 7.94 12.68 -21.40
CA ASP A 124 8.31 13.88 -20.67
C ASP A 124 9.84 13.99 -20.59
N LEU A 125 10.43 14.73 -21.53
CA LEU A 125 11.89 14.83 -21.67
C LEU A 125 12.54 15.48 -20.44
N ASP A 126 11.93 16.51 -19.88
CA ASP A 126 12.43 17.21 -18.69
C ASP A 126 12.44 16.27 -17.48
N PHE A 127 11.36 15.51 -17.30
CA PHE A 127 11.33 14.48 -16.28
C PHE A 127 12.40 13.41 -16.51
N MET A 128 12.55 12.90 -17.73
CA MET A 128 13.52 11.83 -18.02
C MET A 128 14.97 12.27 -17.78
N GLN A 129 15.30 13.54 -17.99
CA GLN A 129 16.60 14.12 -17.61
C GLN A 129 16.78 14.14 -16.08
N SER A 130 15.71 14.46 -15.33
CA SER A 130 15.75 14.41 -13.85
C SER A 130 15.70 12.98 -13.28
N ALA A 131 15.27 12.00 -14.07
CA ALA A 131 15.10 10.60 -13.67
C ALA A 131 16.41 9.79 -13.71
N ILE A 132 17.54 10.46 -13.45
CA ILE A 132 18.88 9.88 -13.35
C ILE A 132 19.23 9.66 -11.88
N TYR A 133 20.10 8.71 -11.57
CA TYR A 133 20.70 8.54 -10.26
C TYR A 133 22.13 8.03 -10.38
N VAL A 134 22.98 8.36 -9.41
CA VAL A 134 24.38 7.90 -9.40
C VAL A 134 24.45 6.57 -8.66
N LYS A 135 25.05 5.56 -9.31
CA LYS A 135 25.37 4.25 -8.72
C LYS A 135 26.81 3.91 -9.05
N ASN A 136 27.64 3.68 -8.04
CA ASN A 136 29.07 3.38 -8.21
C ASN A 136 29.80 4.42 -9.09
N ASN A 137 29.53 5.72 -8.87
CA ASN A 137 30.06 6.84 -9.66
C ASN A 137 29.65 6.85 -11.15
N VAL A 138 28.63 6.07 -11.54
CA VAL A 138 28.07 6.07 -12.89
C VAL A 138 26.64 6.59 -12.85
N GLU A 139 26.32 7.52 -13.76
CA GLU A 139 24.95 7.97 -13.98
C GLU A 139 24.10 6.88 -14.62
N CYS A 140 22.99 6.55 -13.98
CA CYS A 140 22.06 5.52 -14.39
C CYS A 140 20.67 6.11 -14.56
N GLN A 141 20.00 5.81 -15.67
CA GLN A 141 18.56 6.06 -15.77
C GLN A 141 17.75 5.06 -14.95
N VAL A 142 16.62 5.50 -14.43
CA VAL A 142 15.66 4.61 -13.76
C VAL A 142 15.00 3.70 -14.79
N SER A 143 15.43 2.44 -14.83
CA SER A 143 14.91 1.42 -15.76
C SER A 143 13.72 0.63 -15.22
N CYS A 144 13.53 0.57 -13.90
CA CYS A 144 12.42 -0.14 -13.27
C CYS A 144 11.09 0.62 -13.49
N PRO A 145 10.08 0.03 -14.16
CA PRO A 145 8.82 0.71 -14.48
C PRO A 145 8.08 1.23 -13.25
N GLU A 146 8.02 0.46 -12.17
CA GLU A 146 7.34 0.87 -10.93
C GLU A 146 8.07 2.01 -10.23
N ALA A 147 9.40 2.01 -10.29
CA ALA A 147 10.21 3.09 -9.74
C ALA A 147 10.02 4.38 -10.55
N LEU A 148 9.97 4.26 -11.88
CA LEU A 148 9.73 5.37 -12.80
C LEU A 148 8.33 5.97 -12.60
N ALA A 149 7.28 5.14 -12.63
CA ALA A 149 5.90 5.57 -12.39
C ALA A 149 5.75 6.31 -11.05
N ARG A 150 6.39 5.80 -9.99
CA ARG A 150 6.35 6.44 -8.67
C ARG A 150 7.09 7.78 -8.64
N ARG A 151 8.28 7.87 -9.25
CA ARG A 151 9.03 9.14 -9.32
C ARG A 151 8.22 10.18 -10.11
N TYR A 152 7.64 9.77 -11.24
CA TYR A 152 6.84 10.64 -12.08
C TYR A 152 5.58 11.16 -11.38
N LYS A 153 4.89 10.26 -10.67
CA LYS A 153 3.73 10.64 -9.84
C LYS A 153 4.10 11.68 -8.78
N ASN A 154 5.28 11.57 -8.18
CA ASN A 154 5.72 12.47 -7.11
C ASN A 154 6.33 13.79 -7.60
N SER A 155 6.72 13.88 -8.88
CA SER A 155 7.24 15.12 -9.48
C SER A 155 6.13 16.03 -10.01
N ARG A 156 4.90 15.52 -10.15
CA ARG A 156 3.74 16.31 -10.53
C ARG A 156 3.18 17.06 -9.31
N PRO A 157 2.78 18.33 -9.48
CA PRO A 157 2.13 19.12 -8.43
C PRO A 157 0.77 18.53 -8.01
#